data_AF-A0A1G8FT29-F1
#
_entry.id   AF-A0A1G8FT29-F1
#
_cell.length_a   1.000
_cell.length_b   1.000
_cell.length_c   1.000
_cell.angle_alpha   90.00
_cell.angle_beta   90.00
_cell.angle_gamma   90.00
#
_symmetry.space_group_name_H-M   'P 1'
#
loop_
_entity.id
_entity.type
_entity.pdbx_description
1 polymer ?
#
loop_
_entity_poly.entity_id
_entity_poly.type
_entity_poly.pdbx_seq_one_letter_code
_entity_poly.pdbx_strand_id
1 'polypeptide(L)'
;MNEDRGMPCRVFFGVIGLAVLIASAAVRAEDVTGTLGSPSATTSISGKQLPPPDPPFGGVIKEGALQSTAWWAPRVVPPKGAPNVLLIITDDAGFGVPSTFGGVIPTPSLDRIANNGLRFNNIYSTALCSPTRAALITGRNHHSAGFGVVSEQATGFPGYNSIIGKDKATIGRILRDNGYATSWFGKDHNTPAFAASALGPFDQWPTGLGFEYFYGFVGGDANQWQPNLFRNTTQIYPFQGKPGWNLVTAMADDAIDHLHKLNQIDPDKPFFIKYAPGATHAPFHPTQE
;
A
#
# COMPACT_ATOMS: atom_id res chain seq x y z
N MET A 1 13.70 74.32 30.17
CA MET A 1 12.75 75.30 30.72
C MET A 1 11.45 74.54 30.94
N ASN A 2 11.12 74.31 32.23
CA ASN A 2 9.92 73.71 32.82
C ASN A 2 9.63 72.25 32.41
N GLU A 3 9.93 71.21 33.20
CA GLU A 3 9.38 70.88 34.53
C GLU A 3 7.86 71.06 34.60
N ASP A 4 7.11 69.95 34.60
CA ASP A 4 5.98 69.81 35.51
C ASP A 4 5.75 68.36 35.95
N ARG A 5 5.44 68.21 37.24
CA ARG A 5 5.40 66.98 38.03
C ARG A 5 3.96 66.49 38.18
N GLY A 6 3.76 65.18 38.38
CA GLY A 6 2.44 64.68 38.78
C GLY A 6 2.30 63.17 39.03
N MET A 7 2.93 62.69 40.13
CA MET A 7 2.61 61.54 41.00
C MET A 7 2.17 60.14 40.49
N PRO A 8 2.56 59.06 41.21
CA PRO A 8 2.46 57.68 40.74
C PRO A 8 1.13 57.00 41.11
N CYS A 9 0.47 56.39 40.12
CA CYS A 9 -0.65 55.48 40.36
C CYS A 9 -0.10 54.07 40.64
N ARG A 10 -0.26 53.61 41.88
CA ARG A 10 0.02 52.23 42.30
C ARG A 10 -0.97 51.29 41.61
N VAL A 11 -0.50 50.45 40.70
CA VAL A 11 -1.29 49.34 40.15
C VAL A 11 -0.92 48.07 40.91
N PHE A 12 -1.90 47.51 41.63
CA PHE A 12 -1.83 46.21 42.29
C PHE A 12 -1.65 45.09 41.25
N PHE A 13 -0.62 44.26 41.42
CA PHE A 13 -0.53 42.96 40.75
C PHE A 13 -1.57 42.01 41.35
N GLY A 14 -2.73 41.90 40.71
CA GLY A 14 -3.70 40.83 40.95
C GLY A 14 -3.37 39.63 40.07
N VAL A 15 -2.68 38.63 40.62
CA VAL A 15 -2.53 37.32 39.97
C VAL A 15 -3.87 36.58 40.11
N ILE A 16 -4.72 36.65 39.10
CA ILE A 16 -5.88 35.77 38.96
C ILE A 16 -5.39 34.52 38.24
N GLY A 17 -5.15 33.46 39.00
CA GLY A 17 -4.88 32.13 38.47
C GLY A 17 -6.10 31.60 37.74
N LEU A 18 -6.09 31.65 36.41
CA LEU A 18 -7.06 30.95 35.59
C LEU A 18 -6.63 29.49 35.49
N ALA A 19 -7.21 28.64 36.33
CA ALA A 19 -7.13 27.20 36.19
C ALA A 19 -7.87 26.82 34.89
N VAL A 20 -7.12 26.70 33.80
CA VAL A 20 -7.64 26.10 32.56
C VAL A 20 -7.74 24.61 32.84
N LEU A 21 -8.97 24.17 33.14
CA LEU A 21 -9.39 22.79 33.10
C LEU A 21 -9.04 22.23 31.71
N ILE A 22 -7.97 21.43 31.65
CA ILE A 22 -7.74 20.54 30.52
C ILE A 22 -8.84 19.48 30.62
N ALA A 23 -9.96 19.73 29.95
CA ALA A 23 -10.93 18.69 29.67
C ALA A 23 -10.18 17.65 28.84
N SER A 24 -9.90 16.50 29.45
CA SER A 24 -9.51 15.30 28.73
C SER A 24 -10.62 15.01 27.74
N ALA A 25 -10.36 15.30 26.47
CA ALA A 25 -11.22 14.83 25.40
C ALA A 25 -11.19 13.31 25.49
N ALA A 26 -12.26 12.72 26.02
CA ALA A 26 -12.52 11.31 25.85
C ALA A 26 -12.45 11.05 24.35
N VAL A 27 -11.43 10.29 23.94
CA VAL A 27 -11.34 9.74 22.59
C VAL A 27 -12.68 9.05 22.37
N ARG A 28 -13.50 9.59 21.46
CA ARG A 28 -14.74 8.93 21.09
C ARG A 28 -14.35 7.54 20.61
N ALA A 29 -14.94 6.53 21.24
CA ALA A 29 -14.91 5.16 20.74
C ALA A 29 -15.23 5.23 19.26
N GLU A 30 -14.22 5.00 18.42
CA GLU A 30 -14.44 4.60 17.03
C GLU A 30 -15.44 3.44 17.07
N ASP A 31 -16.50 3.51 16.27
CA ASP A 31 -17.72 2.71 16.43
C ASP A 31 -17.41 1.20 16.45
N VAL A 32 -17.24 0.64 17.64
CA VAL A 32 -17.01 -0.79 17.82
C VAL A 32 -18.28 -1.53 17.41
N THR A 33 -18.16 -2.44 16.46
CA THR A 33 -19.24 -3.34 16.06
C THR A 33 -19.08 -4.68 16.77
N GLY A 34 -20.18 -5.25 17.27
CA GLY A 34 -20.18 -6.50 18.04
C GLY A 34 -19.97 -6.29 19.55
N THR A 35 -19.71 -7.37 20.28
CA THR A 35 -19.56 -7.33 21.74
C THR A 35 -18.13 -6.96 22.12
N LEU A 36 -17.93 -5.75 22.65
CA LEU A 36 -16.62 -5.27 23.11
C LEU A 36 -15.98 -6.28 24.09
N GLY A 37 -14.69 -6.57 23.89
CA GLY A 37 -13.96 -7.53 24.70
C GLY A 37 -14.11 -8.98 24.26
N SER A 38 -14.76 -9.24 23.12
CA SER A 38 -14.89 -10.58 22.52
C SER A 38 -14.11 -10.70 21.19
N PRO A 39 -13.79 -11.93 20.73
CA PRO A 39 -13.08 -12.14 19.46
C PRO A 39 -13.83 -11.62 18.21
N SER A 40 -15.14 -11.40 18.31
CA SER A 40 -15.96 -10.91 17.20
C SER A 40 -16.06 -9.37 17.16
N ALA A 41 -15.54 -8.66 18.16
CA ALA A 41 -15.53 -7.20 18.16
C ALA A 41 -14.66 -6.67 17.00
N THR A 42 -15.19 -5.71 16.26
CA THR A 42 -14.45 -5.01 15.20
C THR A 42 -14.51 -3.51 15.39
N THR A 43 -13.53 -2.80 14.84
CA THR A 43 -13.50 -1.33 14.83
C THR A 43 -12.91 -0.82 13.52
N SER A 44 -13.24 0.40 13.13
CA SER A 44 -12.58 1.08 12.02
C SER A 44 -11.76 2.24 12.55
N ILE A 45 -10.51 2.34 12.11
CA ILE A 45 -9.57 3.37 12.57
C ILE A 45 -9.59 4.59 11.65
N SER A 46 -9.27 5.76 12.19
CA SER A 46 -9.17 7.00 11.42
C SER A 46 -8.03 7.03 10.38
N GLY A 47 -7.06 6.12 10.46
CA GLY A 47 -5.90 6.06 9.56
C GLY A 47 -4.89 7.22 9.71
N LYS A 48 -5.02 8.06 10.74
CA LYS A 48 -4.13 9.24 10.96
C LYS A 48 -2.72 8.88 11.43
N GLN A 49 -2.53 7.69 11.98
CA GLN A 49 -1.26 7.19 12.49
C GLN A 49 -1.06 5.75 12.02
N LEU A 50 0.16 5.42 11.61
CA LEU A 50 0.55 4.07 11.20
C LEU A 50 1.85 3.65 11.89
N PRO A 51 1.90 2.49 12.56
CA PRO A 51 0.74 1.62 12.87
C PRO A 51 -0.27 2.34 13.79
N PRO A 52 -1.56 1.95 13.77
CA PRO A 52 -2.52 2.41 14.77
C PRO A 52 -2.02 2.04 16.18
N PRO A 53 -2.20 2.92 17.18
CA PRO A 53 -1.85 2.59 18.56
C PRO A 53 -2.72 1.44 19.07
N ASP A 54 -2.13 0.53 19.84
CA ASP A 54 -2.89 -0.55 20.48
C ASP A 54 -3.90 0.05 21.47
N PRO A 55 -5.16 -0.43 21.49
CA PRO A 55 -6.11 -0.01 22.50
C PRO A 55 -5.66 -0.52 23.89
N PRO A 56 -5.93 0.24 24.97
CA PRO A 56 -5.63 -0.23 26.32
C PRO A 56 -6.42 -1.51 26.60
N PHE A 57 -5.80 -2.43 27.37
CA PHE A 57 -6.47 -3.66 27.78
C PHE A 57 -7.72 -3.35 28.61
N GLY A 58 -8.89 -3.79 28.13
CA GLY A 58 -10.17 -3.57 28.79
C GLY A 58 -10.55 -4.60 29.86
N GLY A 59 -9.69 -5.58 30.14
CA GLY A 59 -9.90 -6.60 31.15
C GLY A 59 -9.26 -6.27 32.50
N VAL A 60 -9.16 -7.28 33.37
CA VAL A 60 -8.54 -7.14 34.70
C VAL A 60 -7.53 -8.26 34.90
N ILE A 61 -6.30 -7.90 35.26
CA ILE A 61 -5.24 -8.86 35.60
C ILE A 61 -5.10 -8.95 37.12
N LYS A 62 -5.23 -10.14 37.68
CA LYS A 62 -5.00 -10.45 39.11
C LYS A 62 -3.98 -11.57 39.26
N GLU A 63 -3.61 -11.90 40.50
CA GLU A 63 -2.62 -12.94 40.82
C GLU A 63 -2.99 -14.34 40.28
N GLY A 64 -4.29 -14.62 40.13
CA GLY A 64 -4.79 -15.87 39.55
C GLY A 64 -5.59 -15.67 38.26
N ALA A 65 -5.44 -16.60 37.31
CA ALA A 65 -6.19 -16.59 36.04
C ALA A 65 -7.71 -16.62 36.26
N LEU A 66 -8.19 -17.43 37.22
CA LEU A 66 -9.61 -17.51 37.57
C LEU A 66 -10.18 -16.22 38.19
N GLN A 67 -9.32 -15.36 38.71
CA GLN A 67 -9.70 -14.09 39.32
C GLN A 67 -9.57 -12.91 38.34
N SER A 68 -8.96 -13.17 37.18
CA SER A 68 -8.73 -12.21 36.10
C SER A 68 -9.94 -12.20 35.14
N THR A 69 -10.08 -11.11 34.40
CA THR A 69 -11.09 -10.97 33.34
C THR A 69 -10.37 -10.80 32.01
N ALA A 70 -10.54 -11.78 31.13
CA ALA A 70 -10.01 -11.71 29.77
C ALA A 70 -10.75 -10.63 28.97
N TRP A 71 -10.04 -10.04 28.00
CA TRP A 71 -10.60 -9.06 27.10
C TRP A 71 -9.87 -9.14 25.76
N TRP A 72 -10.64 -9.08 24.67
CA TRP A 72 -10.12 -9.03 23.31
C TRP A 72 -10.25 -7.61 22.76
N ALA A 73 -9.14 -7.08 22.25
CA ALA A 73 -9.17 -5.84 21.48
C ALA A 73 -10.02 -6.01 20.21
N PRO A 74 -10.86 -5.02 19.84
CA PRO A 74 -11.57 -5.06 18.58
C PRO A 74 -10.61 -5.16 17.40
N ARG A 75 -10.88 -6.07 16.47
CA ARG A 75 -10.08 -6.22 15.25
C ARG A 75 -10.35 -5.06 14.30
N VAL A 76 -9.29 -4.49 13.75
CA VAL A 76 -9.43 -3.43 12.73
C VAL A 76 -10.05 -3.99 11.46
N VAL A 77 -11.11 -3.35 10.97
CA VAL A 77 -11.78 -3.64 9.71
C VAL A 77 -11.99 -2.35 8.92
N PRO A 78 -12.09 -2.44 7.58
CA PRO A 78 -12.41 -1.30 6.74
C PRO A 78 -13.76 -0.68 7.14
N PRO A 79 -13.94 0.65 6.96
CA PRO A 79 -15.22 1.29 7.23
C PRO A 79 -16.33 0.70 6.35
N LYS A 80 -17.57 0.74 6.84
CA LYS A 80 -18.72 0.24 6.10
C LYS A 80 -18.82 0.90 4.72
N GLY A 81 -18.96 0.08 3.67
CA GLY A 81 -19.03 0.56 2.28
C GLY A 81 -17.67 0.89 1.65
N ALA A 82 -16.56 0.54 2.31
CA ALA A 82 -15.23 0.56 1.72
C ALA A 82 -15.20 -0.18 0.36
N PRO A 83 -14.71 0.45 -0.73
CA PRO A 83 -14.74 -0.15 -2.05
C PRO A 83 -13.60 -1.16 -2.22
N ASN A 84 -13.80 -2.10 -3.13
CA ASN A 84 -12.71 -2.86 -3.73
C ASN A 84 -11.88 -1.95 -4.65
N VAL A 85 -10.55 -2.11 -4.64
CA VAL A 85 -9.65 -1.31 -5.47
C VAL A 85 -8.77 -2.23 -6.32
N LEU A 86 -8.92 -2.13 -7.65
CA LEU A 86 -8.02 -2.76 -8.62
C LEU A 86 -7.22 -1.66 -9.33
N LEU A 87 -5.90 -1.65 -9.11
CA LEU A 87 -4.97 -0.72 -9.72
C LEU A 87 -4.15 -1.45 -10.79
N ILE A 88 -4.40 -1.14 -12.06
CA ILE A 88 -3.66 -1.71 -13.19
C ILE A 88 -2.61 -0.69 -13.66
N ILE A 89 -1.35 -1.11 -13.75
CA ILE A 89 -0.26 -0.33 -14.36
C ILE A 89 0.43 -1.14 -15.45
N THR A 90 0.44 -0.61 -16.67
CA THR A 90 1.16 -1.19 -17.82
C THR A 90 2.61 -0.73 -17.85
N ASP A 91 3.50 -1.54 -18.43
CA ASP A 91 4.93 -1.25 -18.54
C ASP A 91 5.29 -0.88 -19.99
N ASP A 92 5.93 0.28 -20.17
CA ASP A 92 6.35 0.84 -21.47
C ASP A 92 5.23 1.00 -22.53
N ALA A 93 3.99 1.16 -22.09
CA ALA A 93 2.87 1.47 -22.98
C ALA A 93 2.80 2.99 -23.25
N GLY A 94 3.21 3.41 -24.45
CA GLY A 94 3.14 4.81 -24.87
C GLY A 94 1.71 5.33 -25.00
N PHE A 95 1.48 6.59 -24.62
CA PHE A 95 0.16 7.23 -24.63
C PHE A 95 -0.59 7.11 -25.97
N GLY A 96 0.11 7.24 -27.10
CA GLY A 96 -0.47 7.17 -28.45
C GLY A 96 -0.56 5.76 -29.05
N VAL A 97 -0.25 4.70 -28.29
CA VAL A 97 -0.28 3.32 -28.78
C VAL A 97 -1.68 2.69 -28.73
N PRO A 98 -2.41 2.72 -27.58
CA PRO A 98 -3.70 2.05 -27.46
C PRO A 98 -4.86 2.82 -28.12
N SER A 99 -5.82 2.09 -28.70
CA SER A 99 -7.07 2.62 -29.26
C SER A 99 -7.85 3.52 -28.29
N THR A 100 -7.71 3.28 -26.98
CA THR A 100 -8.40 4.02 -25.92
C THR A 100 -8.11 5.53 -25.94
N PHE A 101 -6.94 5.91 -26.44
CA PHE A 101 -6.47 7.29 -26.60
C PHE A 101 -6.23 7.67 -28.07
N GLY A 102 -6.81 6.91 -29.02
CA GLY A 102 -6.71 7.19 -30.46
C GLY A 102 -5.53 6.51 -31.17
N GLY A 103 -4.83 5.59 -30.51
CA GLY A 103 -3.75 4.80 -31.09
C GLY A 103 -4.23 3.66 -32.00
N VAL A 104 -3.28 3.03 -32.70
CA VAL A 104 -3.57 2.01 -33.72
C VAL A 104 -3.75 0.60 -33.15
N ILE A 105 -3.33 0.34 -31.92
CA ILE A 105 -3.41 -0.99 -31.30
C ILE A 105 -4.78 -1.17 -30.65
N PRO A 106 -5.62 -2.14 -31.11
CA PRO A 106 -6.92 -2.37 -30.52
C PRO A 106 -6.82 -2.81 -29.06
N THR A 107 -7.57 -2.15 -28.19
CA THR A 107 -7.62 -2.44 -26.75
C THR A 107 -9.08 -2.51 -26.24
N PRO A 108 -9.90 -3.43 -26.78
CA PRO A 108 -11.35 -3.43 -26.57
C PRO A 108 -11.76 -3.52 -25.09
N SER A 109 -10.98 -4.23 -24.26
CA SER A 109 -11.22 -4.29 -22.81
C SER A 109 -11.01 -2.94 -22.11
N LEU A 110 -9.97 -2.19 -22.51
CA LEU A 110 -9.69 -0.85 -21.98
C LEU A 110 -10.69 0.17 -22.53
N ASP A 111 -11.04 0.07 -23.81
CA ASP A 111 -12.07 0.89 -24.45
C ASP A 111 -13.42 0.75 -23.73
N ARG A 112 -13.80 -0.49 -23.37
CA ARG A 112 -15.02 -0.75 -22.59
C ARG A 112 -14.99 -0.05 -21.22
N ILE A 113 -13.86 -0.12 -20.51
CA ILE A 113 -13.72 0.53 -19.20
C ILE A 113 -13.80 2.06 -19.36
N ALA A 114 -13.07 2.61 -20.33
CA ALA A 114 -13.06 4.04 -20.62
C ALA A 114 -14.44 4.60 -21.00
N ASN A 115 -15.23 3.85 -21.76
CA ASN A 115 -16.59 4.24 -22.15
C ASN A 115 -17.58 4.22 -20.98
N ASN A 116 -17.29 3.49 -19.91
CA ASN A 116 -18.12 3.42 -18.70
C ASN A 116 -17.49 4.17 -17.51
N GLY A 117 -16.46 4.97 -17.76
CA GLY A 117 -15.67 5.60 -16.72
C GLY A 117 -15.13 6.96 -17.12
N LEU A 118 -14.02 7.34 -16.49
CA LEU A 118 -13.32 8.59 -16.77
C LEU A 118 -12.01 8.30 -17.51
N ARG A 119 -11.68 9.19 -18.45
CA ARG A 119 -10.37 9.23 -19.11
C ARG A 119 -9.67 10.52 -18.74
N PHE A 120 -8.40 10.42 -18.44
CA PHE A 120 -7.53 11.56 -18.18
C PHE A 120 -6.48 11.62 -19.29
N ASN A 121 -6.36 12.77 -19.94
CA ASN A 121 -5.33 13.04 -20.96
C ASN A 121 -4.15 13.84 -20.40
N ASN A 122 -4.17 14.13 -19.09
CA ASN A 122 -3.13 14.86 -18.39
C ASN A 122 -2.72 14.11 -17.12
N ILE A 123 -2.04 12.97 -17.32
CA ILE A 123 -1.45 12.13 -16.27
C ILE A 123 0.04 12.02 -16.52
N TYR A 124 0.84 12.11 -15.47
CA TYR A 124 2.29 12.06 -15.53
C TYR A 124 2.84 10.91 -14.68
N SER A 125 3.74 10.14 -15.28
CA SER A 125 4.67 9.26 -14.57
C SER A 125 6.03 9.95 -14.45
N THR A 126 6.98 9.30 -13.77
CA THR A 126 8.39 9.67 -13.93
C THR A 126 8.92 9.10 -15.26
N ALA A 127 10.18 9.40 -15.60
CA ALA A 127 10.81 8.89 -16.82
C ALA A 127 11.20 7.40 -16.76
N LEU A 128 11.16 6.76 -15.59
CA LEU A 128 11.64 5.39 -15.39
C LEU A 128 10.67 4.54 -14.53
N CYS A 129 10.81 3.23 -14.64
CA CYS A 129 9.96 2.23 -13.99
C CYS A 129 10.05 2.25 -12.45
N SER A 130 11.21 1.96 -11.84
CA SER A 130 11.33 1.96 -10.37
C SER A 130 10.91 3.28 -9.72
N PRO A 131 11.32 4.47 -10.22
CA PRO A 131 10.89 5.75 -9.67
C PRO A 131 9.37 5.98 -9.76
N THR A 132 8.74 5.66 -10.89
CA THR A 132 7.27 5.73 -11.03
C THR A 132 6.56 4.83 -10.03
N ARG A 133 7.03 3.58 -9.90
CA ARG A 133 6.43 2.59 -9.01
C ARG A 133 6.60 2.96 -7.54
N ALA A 134 7.75 3.53 -7.17
CA ALA A 134 8.01 4.04 -5.81
C ALA A 134 7.08 5.22 -5.49
N ALA A 135 6.94 6.18 -6.41
CA ALA A 135 6.01 7.30 -6.24
C ALA A 135 4.56 6.81 -6.12
N LEU A 136 4.16 5.85 -6.95
CA LEU A 136 2.80 5.28 -6.95
C LEU A 136 2.46 4.60 -5.63
N ILE A 137 3.35 3.77 -5.08
CA ILE A 137 3.04 3.04 -3.85
C ILE A 137 3.23 3.88 -2.60
N THR A 138 4.05 4.93 -2.60
CA THR A 138 4.29 5.76 -1.40
C THR A 138 3.51 7.07 -1.38
N GLY A 139 3.03 7.54 -2.54
CA GLY A 139 2.48 8.89 -2.69
C GLY A 139 3.52 10.00 -2.49
N ARG A 140 4.82 9.69 -2.57
CA ARG A 140 5.94 10.62 -2.34
C ARG A 140 6.69 10.89 -3.64
N ASN A 141 7.45 11.97 -3.65
CA ASN A 141 8.48 12.15 -4.67
C ASN A 141 9.47 10.97 -4.63
N HIS A 142 9.80 10.42 -5.78
CA HIS A 142 10.61 9.21 -5.91
C HIS A 142 12.04 9.37 -5.36
N HIS A 143 12.65 10.56 -5.46
CA HIS A 143 13.93 10.84 -4.81
C HIS A 143 13.80 10.78 -3.28
N SER A 144 12.75 11.37 -2.72
CA SER A 144 12.50 11.26 -1.29
C SER A 144 12.27 9.80 -0.87
N ALA A 145 11.77 8.94 -1.77
CA ALA A 145 11.54 7.51 -1.52
C ALA A 145 12.75 6.59 -1.78
N GLY A 146 13.93 7.13 -2.11
CA GLY A 146 15.13 6.32 -2.38
C GLY A 146 15.31 5.91 -3.84
N PHE A 147 14.40 6.28 -4.73
CA PHE A 147 14.35 5.87 -6.14
C PHE A 147 14.56 7.05 -7.09
N GLY A 148 15.75 7.61 -7.12
CA GLY A 148 16.17 8.58 -8.15
C GLY A 148 16.46 7.94 -9.51
N VAL A 149 16.68 6.63 -9.54
CA VAL A 149 16.98 5.82 -10.74
C VAL A 149 16.41 4.40 -10.55
N VAL A 150 16.54 3.54 -11.57
CA VAL A 150 16.16 2.12 -11.46
C VAL A 150 16.97 1.37 -10.40
N SER A 151 16.36 0.34 -9.81
CA SER A 151 16.94 -0.42 -8.69
C SER A 151 18.35 -0.95 -8.97
N GLU A 152 18.61 -1.37 -10.21
CA GLU A 152 19.87 -1.91 -10.69
C GLU A 152 21.00 -0.87 -10.76
N GLN A 153 20.67 0.42 -10.75
CA GLN A 153 21.61 1.54 -10.76
C GLN A 153 21.67 2.26 -9.42
N ALA A 154 21.25 1.59 -8.34
CA ALA A 154 21.30 2.14 -7.00
C ALA A 154 22.74 2.58 -6.63
N THR A 155 22.84 3.65 -5.86
CA THR A 155 24.08 4.15 -5.29
C THR A 155 23.93 4.31 -3.78
N GLY A 156 25.03 4.58 -3.05
CA GLY A 156 24.96 4.85 -1.62
C GLY A 156 24.39 6.23 -1.24
N PHE A 157 24.08 7.09 -2.22
CA PHE A 157 23.66 8.46 -1.95
C PHE A 157 22.18 8.55 -1.52
N PRO A 158 21.83 9.50 -0.63
CA PRO A 158 20.44 9.75 -0.26
C PRO A 158 19.55 9.97 -1.47
N GLY A 159 18.44 9.22 -1.54
CA GLY A 159 17.48 9.28 -2.62
C GLY A 159 17.81 8.45 -3.86
N TYR A 160 18.93 7.73 -3.87
CA TYR A 160 19.35 6.85 -4.96
C TYR A 160 19.73 5.45 -4.47
N ASN A 161 19.41 5.10 -3.22
CA ASN A 161 19.82 3.86 -2.58
C ASN A 161 18.85 2.68 -2.75
N SER A 162 17.71 2.91 -3.42
CA SER A 162 16.66 1.92 -3.68
C SER A 162 16.07 1.32 -2.40
N ILE A 163 16.07 2.09 -1.30
CA ILE A 163 15.49 1.67 -0.01
C ILE A 163 14.31 2.58 0.32
N ILE A 164 13.11 1.99 0.44
CA ILE A 164 11.94 2.69 0.96
C ILE A 164 12.02 2.69 2.48
N GLY A 165 12.26 3.86 3.05
CA GLY A 165 12.30 4.05 4.51
C GLY A 165 10.97 3.75 5.18
N LYS A 166 11.01 3.25 6.42
CA LYS A 166 9.81 2.90 7.23
C LYS A 166 8.87 4.08 7.48
N ASP A 167 9.39 5.31 7.40
CA ASP A 167 8.64 6.57 7.51
C ASP A 167 7.80 6.90 6.25
N LYS A 168 7.94 6.09 5.18
CA LYS A 168 7.25 6.26 3.90
C LYS A 168 6.32 5.06 3.69
N ALA A 169 5.31 4.98 4.54
CA ALA A 169 4.31 3.92 4.47
C ALA A 169 3.74 3.80 3.05
N THR A 170 3.77 2.59 2.51
CA THR A 170 3.19 2.30 1.20
C THR A 170 1.67 2.20 1.30
N ILE A 171 0.96 2.35 0.19
CA ILE A 171 -0.48 2.13 0.11
C ILE A 171 -0.86 0.70 0.50
N GLY A 172 0.00 -0.29 0.19
CA GLY A 172 -0.16 -1.66 0.68
C GLY A 172 -0.16 -1.71 2.21
N ARG A 173 0.83 -1.08 2.85
CA ARG A 173 0.91 -1.00 4.32
C ARG A 173 -0.30 -0.27 4.92
N ILE A 174 -0.67 0.87 4.35
CA ILE A 174 -1.80 1.69 4.80
C ILE A 174 -3.09 0.86 4.74
N LEU A 175 -3.41 0.24 3.60
CA LEU A 175 -4.65 -0.48 3.40
C LEU A 175 -4.72 -1.78 4.21
N ARG A 176 -3.60 -2.52 4.30
CA ARG A 176 -3.52 -3.72 5.14
C ARG A 176 -3.78 -3.40 6.61
N ASP A 177 -3.15 -2.36 7.15
CA ASP A 177 -3.36 -1.94 8.54
C ASP A 177 -4.78 -1.38 8.77
N ASN A 178 -5.51 -1.00 7.71
CA ASN A 178 -6.94 -0.66 7.74
C ASN A 178 -7.87 -1.86 7.43
N GLY A 179 -7.33 -3.08 7.36
CA GLY A 179 -8.09 -4.32 7.25
C GLY A 179 -8.45 -4.78 5.82
N TYR A 180 -7.89 -4.16 4.77
CA TYR A 180 -8.02 -4.66 3.40
C TYR A 180 -7.21 -5.94 3.20
N ALA A 181 -7.67 -6.82 2.31
CA ALA A 181 -6.82 -7.86 1.73
C ALA A 181 -5.93 -7.22 0.65
N THR A 182 -4.61 -7.27 0.80
CA THR A 182 -3.68 -6.58 -0.13
C THR A 182 -2.86 -7.55 -0.95
N SER A 183 -2.86 -7.38 -2.27
CA SER A 183 -2.21 -8.31 -3.20
C SER A 183 -1.50 -7.57 -4.33
N TRP A 184 -0.36 -8.09 -4.78
CA TRP A 184 0.40 -7.56 -5.90
C TRP A 184 0.69 -8.68 -6.91
N PHE A 185 0.26 -8.46 -8.15
CA PHE A 185 0.53 -9.34 -9.29
C PHE A 185 1.49 -8.66 -10.27
N GLY A 186 2.55 -9.35 -10.66
CA GLY A 186 3.48 -8.92 -11.71
C GLY A 186 4.73 -8.19 -11.22
N LYS A 187 5.16 -7.18 -11.98
CA LYS A 187 6.42 -6.47 -11.79
C LYS A 187 6.41 -5.66 -10.50
N ASP A 188 7.39 -5.93 -9.63
CA ASP A 188 7.70 -5.10 -8.47
C ASP A 188 8.60 -3.91 -8.82
N HIS A 189 9.88 -4.21 -9.07
CA HIS A 189 10.93 -3.25 -9.41
C HIS A 189 11.20 -2.17 -8.36
N ASN A 190 10.77 -2.39 -7.12
CA ASN A 190 11.14 -1.57 -5.95
C ASN A 190 11.89 -2.37 -4.87
N THR A 191 12.05 -3.68 -5.02
CA THR A 191 13.05 -4.44 -4.24
C THR A 191 14.46 -4.00 -4.66
N PRO A 192 15.34 -3.59 -3.72
CA PRO A 192 16.73 -3.27 -4.05
C PRO A 192 17.41 -4.48 -4.69
N ALA A 193 18.07 -4.29 -5.83
CA ALA A 193 18.66 -5.39 -6.61
C ALA A 193 19.67 -6.21 -5.78
N PHE A 194 20.42 -5.57 -4.89
CA PHE A 194 21.37 -6.21 -3.98
C PHE A 194 20.72 -7.01 -2.83
N ALA A 195 19.41 -6.86 -2.62
CA ALA A 195 18.61 -7.59 -1.63
C ALA A 195 17.56 -8.51 -2.27
N ALA A 196 17.52 -8.61 -3.61
CA ALA A 196 16.63 -9.46 -4.37
C ALA A 196 17.08 -10.93 -4.32
N SER A 197 16.97 -11.55 -3.14
CA SER A 197 17.38 -12.92 -2.85
C SER A 197 16.32 -13.69 -2.07
N ALA A 198 16.23 -15.00 -2.31
CA ALA A 198 15.37 -15.92 -1.54
C ALA A 198 15.83 -16.10 -0.07
N LEU A 199 16.98 -15.56 0.33
CA LEU A 199 17.45 -15.55 1.71
C LEU A 199 16.82 -14.45 2.57
N GLY A 200 16.21 -13.45 1.95
CA GLY A 200 15.79 -12.22 2.63
C GLY A 200 16.96 -11.29 2.99
N PRO A 201 16.71 -10.23 3.79
CA PRO A 201 15.43 -9.88 4.41
C PRO A 201 14.36 -9.51 3.37
N PHE A 202 13.09 -9.77 3.71
CA PHE A 202 11.94 -9.52 2.83
C PHE A 202 11.21 -8.20 3.12
N ASP A 203 11.81 -7.32 3.91
CA ASP A 203 11.21 -6.04 4.32
C ASP A 203 11.05 -5.05 3.15
N GLN A 204 11.92 -5.13 2.14
CA GLN A 204 11.83 -4.35 0.90
C GLN A 204 11.12 -5.11 -0.25
N TRP A 205 10.64 -6.32 -0.01
CA TRP A 205 9.83 -7.07 -0.97
C TRP A 205 8.36 -6.62 -0.89
N PRO A 206 7.51 -6.91 -1.89
CA PRO A 206 6.07 -6.63 -1.82
C PRO A 206 5.42 -7.08 -0.50
N THR A 207 5.81 -8.26 0.01
CA THR A 207 5.33 -8.81 1.28
C THR A 207 5.75 -7.99 2.50
N GLY A 208 6.95 -7.41 2.50
CA GLY A 208 7.41 -6.45 3.51
C GLY A 208 6.80 -5.06 3.38
N LEU A 209 6.40 -4.68 2.16
CA LEU A 209 5.76 -3.41 1.81
C LEU A 209 4.23 -3.44 1.96
N GLY A 210 3.69 -4.41 2.70
CA GLY A 210 2.28 -4.46 3.08
C GLY A 210 1.36 -5.09 2.04
N PHE A 211 1.88 -5.86 1.09
CA PHE A 211 1.08 -6.71 0.20
C PHE A 211 1.11 -8.15 0.72
N GLU A 212 0.03 -8.61 1.35
CA GLU A 212 -0.04 -9.93 1.99
C GLU A 212 0.12 -11.09 1.00
N TYR A 213 -0.24 -10.88 -0.28
CA TYR A 213 -0.02 -11.83 -1.36
C TYR A 213 0.81 -11.20 -2.49
N PHE A 214 1.82 -11.92 -2.97
CA PHE A 214 2.58 -11.55 -4.16
C PHE A 214 2.66 -12.71 -5.14
N TYR A 215 2.40 -12.43 -6.42
CA TYR A 215 2.67 -13.36 -7.52
C TYR A 215 3.29 -12.58 -8.66
N GLY A 216 4.59 -12.70 -8.86
CA GLY A 216 5.28 -11.79 -9.77
C GLY A 216 6.78 -11.93 -9.77
N PHE A 217 7.46 -10.91 -10.28
CA PHE A 217 8.90 -10.85 -10.37
C PHE A 217 9.42 -9.52 -9.83
N VAL A 218 10.61 -9.56 -9.21
CA VAL A 218 11.18 -8.40 -8.52
C VAL A 218 12.09 -7.54 -9.40
N GLY A 219 12.64 -8.11 -10.47
CA GLY A 219 13.53 -7.41 -11.39
C GLY A 219 12.84 -6.39 -12.31
N GLY A 220 13.66 -5.67 -13.06
CA GLY A 220 13.21 -4.68 -14.04
C GLY A 220 12.56 -5.25 -15.30
N ASP A 221 12.76 -6.51 -15.63
CA ASP A 221 12.17 -7.16 -16.78
C ASP A 221 11.94 -8.66 -16.52
N ALA A 222 11.19 -9.30 -17.41
CA ALA A 222 10.95 -10.73 -17.34
C ALA A 222 10.71 -11.34 -18.72
N ASN A 223 11.27 -12.53 -18.93
CA ASN A 223 10.87 -13.40 -20.03
C ASN A 223 9.40 -13.81 -19.82
N GLN A 224 8.54 -13.64 -20.84
CA GLN A 224 7.10 -13.91 -20.71
C GLN A 224 6.76 -15.41 -20.75
N TRP A 225 7.73 -16.28 -21.06
CA TRP A 225 7.60 -17.73 -21.17
C TRP A 225 8.32 -18.47 -20.04
N GLN A 226 9.48 -17.96 -19.62
CA GLN A 226 10.34 -18.56 -18.60
C GLN A 226 10.86 -17.50 -17.60
N PRO A 227 9.98 -16.80 -16.86
CA PRO A 227 10.37 -15.74 -15.96
C PRO A 227 11.06 -16.26 -14.69
N ASN A 228 11.89 -15.41 -14.08
CA ASN A 228 12.25 -15.56 -12.68
C ASN A 228 11.09 -15.10 -11.80
N LEU A 229 10.21 -16.02 -11.43
CA LEU A 229 8.93 -15.72 -10.78
C LEU A 229 8.90 -16.17 -9.32
N PHE A 230 8.14 -15.45 -8.50
CA PHE A 230 7.96 -15.69 -7.08
C PHE A 230 6.47 -15.71 -6.74
N ARG A 231 6.10 -16.62 -5.84
CA ARG A 231 4.87 -16.53 -5.05
C ARG A 231 5.27 -16.20 -3.62
N ASN A 232 4.86 -15.03 -3.14
CA ASN A 232 5.35 -14.41 -1.92
C ASN A 232 6.88 -14.30 -1.97
N THR A 233 7.59 -15.06 -1.14
CA THR A 233 9.05 -15.07 -1.07
C THR A 233 9.65 -16.36 -1.65
N THR A 234 8.81 -17.25 -2.18
CA THR A 234 9.23 -18.54 -2.75
C THR A 234 9.33 -18.43 -4.26
N GLN A 235 10.50 -18.74 -4.80
CA GLN A 235 10.69 -18.82 -6.24
C GLN A 235 9.89 -20.02 -6.82
N ILE A 236 9.20 -19.80 -7.93
CA ILE A 236 8.34 -20.80 -8.58
C ILE A 236 8.63 -20.88 -10.07
N TYR A 237 8.39 -22.04 -10.66
CA TYR A 237 8.61 -22.32 -12.07
C TYR A 237 7.33 -22.85 -12.74
N PRO A 238 6.24 -22.06 -12.76
CA PRO A 238 4.92 -22.55 -13.20
C PRO A 238 4.86 -22.99 -14.66
N PHE A 239 5.84 -22.59 -15.47
CA PHE A 239 5.99 -22.93 -16.88
C PHE A 239 6.57 -24.34 -17.12
N GLN A 240 7.19 -24.98 -16.12
CA GLN A 240 7.77 -26.31 -16.29
C GLN A 240 6.69 -27.35 -16.62
N GLY A 241 6.91 -28.09 -17.71
CA GLY A 241 5.96 -29.10 -18.19
C GLY A 241 4.66 -28.52 -18.77
N LYS A 242 4.56 -27.21 -19.02
CA LYS A 242 3.36 -26.56 -19.57
C LYS A 242 3.67 -25.82 -20.88
N PRO A 243 3.68 -26.51 -22.03
CA PRO A 243 3.80 -25.86 -23.33
C PRO A 243 2.73 -24.79 -23.51
N GLY A 244 3.10 -23.62 -24.04
CA GLY A 244 2.19 -22.50 -24.25
C GLY A 244 1.85 -21.69 -22.99
N TRP A 245 2.44 -22.00 -21.83
CA TRP A 245 2.30 -21.16 -20.64
C TRP A 245 2.84 -19.74 -20.92
N ASN A 246 2.06 -18.71 -20.61
CA ASN A 246 2.46 -17.32 -20.76
C ASN A 246 2.21 -16.55 -19.45
N LEU A 247 3.17 -15.70 -19.07
CA LEU A 247 3.12 -14.94 -17.81
C LEU A 247 1.90 -14.02 -17.73
N VAL A 248 1.52 -13.31 -18.80
CA VAL A 248 0.41 -12.35 -18.77
C VAL A 248 -0.91 -13.06 -18.49
N THR A 249 -1.16 -14.18 -19.19
CA THR A 249 -2.37 -15.00 -18.98
C THR A 249 -2.35 -15.66 -17.61
N ALA A 250 -1.25 -16.32 -17.24
CA ALA A 250 -1.15 -17.02 -15.96
C ALA A 250 -1.28 -16.09 -14.75
N MET A 251 -0.80 -14.85 -14.87
CA MET A 251 -0.97 -13.84 -13.83
C MET A 251 -2.42 -13.37 -13.70
N ALA A 252 -3.16 -13.27 -14.83
CA ALA A 252 -4.59 -12.96 -14.79
C ALA A 252 -5.37 -14.09 -14.13
N ASP A 253 -5.08 -15.34 -14.50
CA ASP A 253 -5.70 -16.53 -13.91
C ASP A 253 -5.42 -16.62 -12.40
N ASP A 254 -4.16 -16.42 -11.97
CA ASP A 254 -3.78 -16.46 -10.55
C ASP A 254 -4.48 -15.33 -9.76
N ALA A 255 -4.66 -14.14 -10.36
CA ALA A 255 -5.39 -13.04 -9.75
C ALA A 255 -6.89 -13.32 -9.58
N ILE A 256 -7.53 -13.91 -10.59
CA ILE A 256 -8.94 -14.33 -10.54
C ILE A 256 -9.13 -15.42 -9.49
N ASP A 257 -8.27 -16.45 -9.50
CA ASP A 257 -8.32 -17.54 -8.53
C ASP A 257 -8.09 -17.04 -7.10
N HIS A 258 -7.16 -16.12 -6.90
CA HIS A 258 -6.92 -15.49 -5.60
C HIS A 258 -8.14 -14.70 -5.13
N LEU A 259 -8.76 -13.92 -6.02
CA LEU A 259 -9.97 -13.17 -5.70
C LEU A 259 -11.15 -14.09 -5.34
N HIS A 260 -11.32 -15.19 -6.06
CA HIS A 260 -12.34 -16.19 -5.74
C HIS A 260 -12.13 -16.78 -4.35
N LYS A 261 -10.87 -17.10 -3.97
CA LYS A 261 -10.55 -17.61 -2.64
C LYS A 261 -10.85 -16.59 -1.54
N LEU A 262 -10.49 -15.32 -1.74
CA LEU A 262 -10.82 -14.26 -0.80
C LEU A 262 -12.33 -14.16 -0.60
N ASN A 263 -13.09 -14.10 -1.69
CA ASN A 263 -14.55 -13.98 -1.65
C ASN A 263 -15.26 -15.21 -1.06
N GLN A 264 -14.68 -16.40 -1.20
CA GLN A 264 -15.21 -17.63 -0.57
C GLN A 264 -15.02 -17.63 0.95
N ILE A 265 -13.94 -17.01 1.45
CA ILE A 265 -13.61 -16.99 2.88
C ILE A 265 -14.33 -15.83 3.59
N ASP A 266 -14.29 -14.63 3.01
CA ASP A 266 -14.84 -13.42 3.58
C ASP A 266 -15.30 -12.47 2.44
N PRO A 267 -16.55 -12.60 1.96
CA PRO A 267 -17.06 -11.80 0.83
C PRO A 267 -17.22 -10.32 1.16
N ASP A 268 -17.28 -9.96 2.45
CA ASP A 268 -17.43 -8.58 2.90
C ASP A 268 -16.08 -7.87 3.06
N LYS A 269 -14.96 -8.61 3.05
CA LYS A 269 -13.62 -8.03 3.16
C LYS A 269 -13.20 -7.40 1.83
N PRO A 270 -13.00 -6.07 1.75
CA PRO A 270 -12.56 -5.44 0.53
C PRO A 270 -11.10 -5.78 0.21
N PHE A 271 -10.80 -5.79 -1.08
CA PHE A 271 -9.45 -6.05 -1.58
C PHE A 271 -8.80 -4.81 -2.17
N PHE A 272 -7.47 -4.80 -2.12
CA PHE A 272 -6.62 -3.96 -2.95
C PHE A 272 -5.69 -4.85 -3.77
N ILE A 273 -5.87 -4.84 -5.09
CA ILE A 273 -5.01 -5.56 -6.02
C ILE A 273 -4.20 -4.54 -6.82
N LYS A 274 -2.88 -4.57 -6.69
CA LYS A 274 -1.94 -3.92 -7.61
C LYS A 274 -1.58 -4.92 -8.71
N TYR A 275 -2.05 -4.68 -9.93
CA TYR A 275 -1.85 -5.55 -11.08
C TYR A 275 -0.91 -4.87 -12.09
N ALA A 276 0.29 -5.43 -12.24
CA ALA A 276 1.40 -4.79 -12.94
C ALA A 276 2.07 -5.75 -13.92
N PRO A 277 1.45 -6.08 -15.07
CA PRO A 277 2.06 -6.96 -16.07
C PRO A 277 3.44 -6.47 -16.52
N GLY A 278 4.31 -7.44 -16.87
CA GLY A 278 5.65 -7.16 -17.40
C GLY A 278 5.65 -6.77 -18.88
N ALA A 279 4.71 -7.29 -19.67
CA ALA A 279 4.48 -6.77 -21.02
C ALA A 279 3.86 -5.36 -20.95
N THR A 280 4.22 -4.42 -21.83
CA THR A 280 4.90 -4.57 -23.13
C THR A 280 6.41 -4.25 -23.10
N HIS A 281 7.03 -4.21 -21.92
CA HIS A 281 8.48 -3.99 -21.78
C HIS A 281 9.28 -5.11 -22.47
N ALA A 282 10.52 -4.79 -22.86
CA ALA A 282 11.46 -5.79 -23.38
C ALA A 282 11.69 -6.93 -22.35
N PRO A 283 12.04 -8.14 -22.80
CA PRO A 283 12.08 -8.61 -24.19
C PRO A 283 10.68 -8.79 -24.82
N PHE A 284 10.54 -8.46 -26.11
CA PHE A 284 9.27 -8.51 -26.84
C PHE A 284 8.86 -9.95 -27.18
N HIS A 285 7.92 -10.49 -26.40
CA HIS A 285 7.46 -11.87 -26.48
C HIS A 285 5.94 -11.96 -26.67
N PRO A 286 5.40 -11.56 -27.84
CA PRO A 286 3.99 -11.75 -28.14
C PRO A 286 3.65 -13.24 -28.26
N THR A 287 2.42 -13.61 -27.93
CA THR A 287 1.86 -14.90 -28.35
C THR A 287 1.71 -14.94 -29.86
N GLN A 288 1.71 -16.13 -30.47
CA GLN A 288 1.40 -16.27 -31.89
C GLN A 288 -0.06 -15.84 -32.15
N GLU A 289 -0.28 -15.09 -33.24
CA GLU A 289 -1.61 -14.74 -33.75
C GLU A 289 -2.29 -15.90 -34.48
#